data_AF-A0A536KHU1-F1
#
_entry.id   AF-A0A536KHU1-F1
#
_cell.length_a   1.000
_cell.length_b   1.000
_cell.length_c   1.000
_cell.angle_alpha   90.00
_cell.angle_beta   90.00
_cell.angle_gamma   90.00
#
_symmetry.space_group_name_H-M   'P 1'
#
loop_
_entity.id
_entity.type
_entity.pdbx_description
1 polymer ?
#
loop_
_entity_poly.entity_id
_entity_poly.type
_entity_poly.pdbx_seq_one_letter_code
_entity_poly.pdbx_strand_id
1 'polypeptide(L)'
;MGKQEVDLLFANPYAEHPALVSIHAGAGGTDSQDWTEILLRMYLRWAERHKMQSEILDESPGEEAGYKSVTVRISGKRAFGWLRAERGVHRLVRLSPFDQAHRRHTSFA
;
A
#
# COMPACT_ATOMS: atom_id res chain seq x y z
N MET A 1 3.01 13.46 21.23
CA MET A 1 2.10 14.22 20.34
C MET A 1 0.97 14.75 21.18
N GLY A 2 0.75 16.07 21.17
CA GLY A 2 -0.35 16.69 21.93
C GLY A 2 -1.69 16.34 21.29
N LYS A 3 -2.75 16.20 22.10
CA LYS A 3 -4.10 15.84 21.64
C LYS A 3 -4.62 16.79 20.53
N GLN A 4 -4.22 18.06 20.59
CA GLN A 4 -4.57 19.11 19.62
C GLN A 4 -3.83 18.99 18.28
N GLU A 5 -2.57 18.54 18.26
CA GLU A 5 -1.82 18.33 17.00
C GLU A 5 -2.42 17.18 16.19
N VAL A 6 -2.87 16.14 16.89
CA VAL A 6 -3.53 14.98 16.28
C VAL A 6 -4.84 15.40 15.63
N ASP A 7 -5.64 16.25 16.28
CA ASP A 7 -6.91 16.70 15.72
C ASP A 7 -6.73 17.62 14.49
N LEU A 8 -5.65 18.38 14.38
CA LEU A 8 -5.33 19.13 13.17
C LEU A 8 -5.01 18.23 11.97
N LEU A 9 -4.32 17.11 12.19
CA LEU A 9 -4.04 16.12 11.13
C LEU A 9 -5.32 15.46 10.59
N PHE A 10 -6.36 15.39 11.42
CA PHE A 10 -7.67 14.83 11.08
C PHE A 10 -8.76 15.87 10.81
N ALA A 11 -8.40 17.14 10.58
CA ALA A 11 -9.37 18.20 10.29
C ALA A 11 -10.11 18.00 8.93
N ASN A 12 -9.76 16.98 8.16
CA ASN A 12 -10.45 16.64 6.93
C ASN A 12 -11.85 16.06 7.23
N PRO A 13 -12.91 16.51 6.54
CA PRO A 13 -14.27 15.98 6.71
C PRO A 13 -14.37 14.45 6.58
N TYR A 14 -13.48 13.84 5.80
CA TYR A 14 -13.48 12.43 5.50
C TYR A 14 -12.55 11.59 6.39
N ALA A 15 -11.88 12.20 7.37
CA ALA A 15 -10.87 11.54 8.19
C ALA A 15 -11.40 10.28 8.89
N GLU A 16 -12.67 10.28 9.31
CA GLU A 16 -13.34 9.17 10.01
C GLU A 16 -13.87 8.06 9.08
N HIS A 17 -13.81 8.23 7.75
CA HIS A 17 -14.27 7.19 6.83
C HIS A 17 -13.28 6.03 6.69
N PRO A 18 -13.76 4.86 6.24
CA PRO A 18 -12.91 3.80 5.73
C PRO A 18 -12.01 4.32 4.61
N ALA A 19 -10.78 3.81 4.55
CA ALA A 19 -9.85 4.08 3.46
C ALA A 19 -10.02 3.02 2.37
N LEU A 20 -10.08 3.46 1.11
CA LEU A 20 -9.85 2.60 -0.04
C LEU A 20 -8.41 2.78 -0.48
N VAL A 21 -7.61 1.72 -0.35
CA VAL A 21 -6.21 1.68 -0.73
C VAL A 21 -6.09 0.88 -2.02
N SER A 22 -5.85 1.57 -3.12
CA SER A 22 -5.57 0.94 -4.41
C SER A 22 -4.08 1.08 -4.73
N ILE A 23 -3.44 -0.06 -4.99
CA ILE A 23 -2.01 -0.16 -5.31
C ILE A 23 -1.91 -0.69 -6.73
N HIS A 24 -1.08 -0.04 -7.55
CA HIS A 24 -0.94 -0.38 -8.97
C HIS A 24 0.53 -0.57 -9.30
N ALA A 25 0.88 -1.69 -9.92
CA ALA A 25 2.24 -1.90 -10.39
C ALA A 25 2.62 -0.82 -11.42
N GLY A 26 3.72 -0.11 -11.16
CA GLY A 26 4.30 0.87 -12.07
C GLY A 26 5.24 0.23 -13.10
N ALA A 27 6.16 1.03 -13.61
CA ALA A 27 7.19 0.56 -14.55
C ALA A 27 8.20 -0.34 -13.83
N GLY A 28 8.46 -1.52 -14.41
CA GLY A 28 9.43 -2.50 -13.90
C GLY A 28 9.01 -3.97 -13.99
N GLY A 29 7.90 -4.29 -14.68
CA GLY A 29 7.51 -5.67 -15.00
C GLY A 29 7.23 -6.52 -13.75
N THR A 30 7.69 -7.78 -13.75
CA THR A 30 7.51 -8.74 -12.64
C THR A 30 8.03 -8.19 -11.30
N ASP A 31 9.14 -7.44 -11.28
CA ASP A 31 9.68 -6.82 -10.07
C ASP A 31 8.77 -5.73 -9.48
N SER A 32 7.99 -5.04 -10.30
CA SER A 32 7.00 -4.08 -9.82
C SER A 32 5.72 -4.76 -9.37
N GLN A 33 5.34 -5.88 -9.99
CA GLN A 33 4.20 -6.68 -9.54
C GLN A 33 4.47 -7.33 -8.16
N ASP A 34 5.67 -7.87 -7.94
CA ASP A 34 6.09 -8.35 -6.61
C ASP A 34 6.16 -7.20 -5.59
N TRP A 35 6.60 -6.02 -6.01
CA TRP A 35 6.61 -4.85 -5.13
C TRP A 35 5.20 -4.43 -4.68
N THR A 36 4.21 -4.46 -5.58
CA THR A 36 2.79 -4.26 -5.24
C THR A 36 2.33 -5.24 -4.17
N GLU A 37 2.71 -6.51 -4.26
CA GLU A 37 2.38 -7.52 -3.24
C GLU A 37 3.05 -7.21 -1.90
N ILE A 38 4.32 -6.79 -1.89
CA ILE A 38 5.01 -6.40 -0.66
C ILE A 38 4.30 -5.23 0.01
N LEU A 39 3.89 -4.20 -0.75
CA LEU A 39 3.13 -3.06 -0.23
C LEU A 39 1.77 -3.48 0.32
N LEU A 40 1.05 -4.35 -0.39
CA LEU A 40 -0.21 -4.93 0.10
C LEU A 40 0.00 -5.58 1.47
N ARG A 41 0.98 -6.48 1.58
CA ARG A 41 1.30 -7.16 2.86
C ARG A 41 1.70 -6.18 3.95
N MET A 42 2.40 -5.09 3.60
CA MET A 42 2.74 -4.02 4.54
C MET A 42 1.47 -3.34 5.10
N TYR A 43 0.53 -2.94 4.25
CA TYR A 43 -0.70 -2.28 4.68
C TYR A 43 -1.65 -3.21 5.45
N LEU A 44 -1.75 -4.49 5.06
CA LEU A 44 -2.53 -5.48 5.82
C LEU A 44 -1.96 -5.66 7.24
N ARG A 45 -0.63 -5.81 7.39
CA ARG A 45 0.01 -5.89 8.70
C ARG A 45 -0.13 -4.59 9.50
N TRP A 46 -0.09 -3.44 8.83
CA TRP A 46 -0.34 -2.16 9.49
C TRP A 46 -1.77 -2.10 10.03
N ALA A 47 -2.78 -2.48 9.23
CA ALA A 47 -4.18 -2.50 9.64
C ALA A 47 -4.40 -3.44 10.84
N GLU A 48 -3.84 -4.65 10.79
CA GLU A 48 -3.91 -5.63 11.87
C GLU A 48 -3.33 -5.08 13.19
N ARG A 49 -2.13 -4.48 13.14
CA ARG A 49 -1.48 -3.87 14.32
C ARG A 49 -2.30 -2.73 14.92
N HIS A 50 -3.04 -1.99 14.09
CA HIS A 50 -3.92 -0.90 14.52
C HIS A 50 -5.35 -1.37 14.84
N LYS A 51 -5.60 -2.69 14.86
CA LYS A 51 -6.92 -3.30 15.12
C LYS A 51 -7.99 -2.78 14.16
N MET A 52 -7.60 -2.51 12.92
CA MET A 52 -8.52 -2.14 11.83
C MET A 52 -8.94 -3.38 11.06
N GLN A 53 -10.14 -3.37 10.50
CA GLN A 53 -10.60 -4.42 9.60
C GLN A 53 -10.10 -4.13 8.18
N SER A 54 -9.58 -5.14 7.50
CA SER A 54 -9.12 -5.05 6.11
C SER A 54 -9.83 -6.08 5.24
N GLU A 55 -10.26 -5.67 4.06
CA GLU A 55 -10.96 -6.53 3.09
C GLU A 55 -10.45 -6.23 1.69
N ILE A 56 -10.03 -7.27 0.98
CA ILE A 56 -9.65 -7.15 -0.44
C ILE A 56 -10.95 -7.07 -1.23
N LEU A 57 -11.14 -5.98 -1.97
CA LEU A 57 -12.31 -5.74 -2.81
C LEU A 57 -12.10 -6.21 -4.24
N ASP A 58 -10.88 -6.05 -4.74
CA ASP A 58 -10.49 -6.41 -6.10
C ASP A 58 -8.99 -6.73 -6.13
N GLU A 59 -8.62 -7.74 -6.92
CA GLU A 59 -7.23 -8.11 -7.14
C GLU A 59 -7.02 -8.57 -8.59
N SER A 60 -5.91 -8.12 -9.17
CA SER A 60 -5.45 -8.53 -10.50
C SER A 60 -4.06 -9.15 -10.34
N PRO A 61 -3.95 -10.49 -10.37
CA PRO A 61 -2.67 -11.17 -10.26
C PRO A 61 -1.68 -10.79 -11.36
N GLY A 62 -0.40 -10.80 -11.02
CA GLY A 62 0.70 -10.75 -11.97
C GLY A 62 0.76 -12.00 -12.85
N GLU A 63 1.48 -11.93 -13.96
CA GLU A 63 1.65 -13.08 -14.86
C GLU A 63 2.62 -14.12 -14.29
N GLU A 64 3.63 -13.67 -13.54
CA GLU A 64 4.69 -14.51 -13.01
C GLU A 64 4.79 -14.41 -11.48
N ALA A 65 4.67 -13.20 -10.92
CA ALA A 65 4.68 -12.98 -9.47
C ALA A 65 3.88 -11.72 -9.09
N GLY A 66 3.44 -11.67 -7.84
CA GLY A 66 2.77 -10.51 -7.25
C GLY A 66 1.45 -10.11 -7.92
N TYR A 67 1.16 -8.80 -7.94
CA TYR A 67 -0.11 -8.25 -8.42
C TYR A 67 0.10 -7.09 -9.40
N LYS A 68 -0.68 -7.06 -10.48
CA LYS A 68 -0.81 -5.89 -11.38
C LYS A 68 -1.54 -4.76 -10.67
N SER A 69 -2.59 -5.08 -9.92
CA SER A 69 -3.30 -4.14 -9.06
C SER A 69 -4.03 -4.85 -7.94
N VAL A 70 -4.23 -4.15 -6.83
CA VAL A 70 -5.06 -4.62 -5.71
C VAL A 70 -5.76 -3.44 -5.07
N THR A 71 -7.03 -3.62 -4.69
CA THR A 71 -7.80 -2.64 -3.93
C THR A 71 -8.26 -3.25 -2.62
N VAL A 72 -7.91 -2.59 -1.52
CA VAL A 72 -8.26 -3.00 -0.15
C VAL A 72 -9.07 -1.91 0.53
N ARG A 73 -10.17 -2.31 1.15
CA ARG A 73 -10.92 -1.51 2.10
C ARG A 73 -10.35 -1.69 3.50
N ILE A 74 -9.90 -0.60 4.11
CA ILE A 74 -9.46 -0.57 5.51
C ILE A 74 -10.45 0.26 6.32
N SER A 75 -11.16 -0.41 7.23
CA SER A 75 -12.20 0.15 8.09
C SER A 75 -11.73 0.20 9.54
N GLY A 76 -11.80 1.38 10.15
CA GLY A 76 -11.39 1.59 11.53
C GLY A 76 -11.40 3.07 11.90
N LYS A 77 -11.10 3.36 13.17
CA LYS A 77 -11.10 4.74 13.67
C LYS A 77 -10.08 5.58 12.89
N ARG A 78 -10.55 6.65 12.25
CA ARG A 78 -9.74 7.59 11.46
C ARG A 78 -8.92 6.94 10.34
N ALA A 79 -9.37 5.81 9.76
CA ALA A 79 -8.59 5.03 8.79
C ALA A 79 -8.12 5.86 7.59
N PHE A 80 -9.03 6.60 6.95
CA PHE A 80 -8.68 7.48 5.84
C PHE A 80 -7.71 8.59 6.26
N GLY A 81 -7.92 9.17 7.45
CA GLY A 81 -7.05 10.20 7.99
C GLY A 81 -5.59 9.75 8.08
N TRP A 82 -5.34 8.53 8.55
CA TRP A 82 -4.00 7.96 8.66
C TRP A 82 -3.39 7.67 7.28
N LEU A 83 -4.14 6.98 6.43
CA LEU A 83 -3.64 6.48 5.15
C LEU A 83 -3.57 7.56 4.05
N ARG A 84 -4.14 8.75 4.27
CA ARG A 84 -4.05 9.87 3.32
C ARG A 84 -2.60 10.27 3.03
N ALA A 85 -1.73 10.23 4.04
CA ALA A 85 -0.32 10.61 3.89
C ALA A 85 0.47 9.61 3.03
N GLU A 86 -0.05 8.40 2.86
CA GLU A 86 0.58 7.32 2.10
C GLU A 86 0.39 7.44 0.59
N ARG A 87 -0.51 8.35 0.15
CA ARG A 87 -0.80 8.54 -1.27
C ARG A 87 0.43 9.09 -2.01
N GLY A 88 0.97 8.28 -2.90
CA GLY A 88 2.08 8.64 -3.77
C GLY A 88 2.65 7.42 -4.47
N VAL A 89 3.76 7.62 -5.18
CA VAL A 89 4.51 6.52 -5.78
C VAL A 89 5.58 6.06 -4.80
N HIS A 90 5.60 4.77 -4.51
CA HIS A 90 6.54 4.14 -3.59
C HIS A 90 7.62 3.42 -4.39
N ARG A 91 8.88 3.79 -4.17
CA ARG A 91 10.03 3.29 -4.92
C ARG A 91 10.78 2.23 -4.11
N LEU A 92 11.01 1.07 -4.73
CA LEU A 92 11.90 0.03 -4.20
C LEU A 92 13.16 -0.08 -5.07
N VAL A 93 14.33 -0.12 -4.42
CA VAL A 93 15.61 -0.42 -5.09
C VAL A 93 16.23 -1.62 -4.40
N ARG A 94 16.32 -2.75 -5.10
CA ARG A 94 16.90 -4.00 -4.57
C ARG A 94 17.57 -4.81 -5.68
N LEU A 95 18.28 -5.87 -5.31
CA LEU A 95 18.67 -6.91 -6.27
C LEU A 95 17.41 -7.70 -6.63
N SER A 96 17.11 -7.81 -7.92
CA SER A 96 15.92 -8.53 -8.38
C SER A 96 16.12 -10.04 -8.18
N PRO A 97 15.15 -10.75 -7.57
CA PRO A 97 15.15 -12.21 -7.54
C PRO A 97 14.72 -12.84 -8.88
N PHE A 98 14.17 -12.04 -9.80
CA PHE A 98 13.66 -12.47 -11.11
C PHE A 98 14.69 -12.26 -12.23
N ASP A 99 15.71 -11.41 -12.01
CA ASP A 99 16.82 -11.25 -12.94
C ASP A 99 17.87 -12.34 -12.73
N GLN A 100 18.15 -13.14 -13.76
CA GLN A 100 19.16 -14.21 -13.70
C GLN A 100 20.55 -13.70 -13.28
N ALA A 101 20.90 -12.48 -13.69
CA ALA A 101 22.16 -11.84 -13.33
C ALA A 101 22.13 -11.13 -11.96
N HIS A 102 21.01 -11.21 -11.22
CA HIS A 102 20.79 -10.59 -9.91
C HIS A 102 21.18 -9.11 -9.89
N ARG A 103 20.91 -8.37 -10.97
CA ARG A 103 21.26 -6.95 -11.02
C ARG A 103 20.35 -6.16 -10.11
N ARG A 104 20.77 -4.94 -9.81
CA ARG A 104 19.96 -3.98 -9.07
C ARG A 104 18.88 -3.42 -9.98
N HIS A 105 17.62 -3.57 -9.57
CA HIS A 105 16.46 -3.03 -10.26
C HIS A 105 15.81 -1.93 -9.43
N THR A 106 15.07 -1.05 -10.09
CA THR A 106 14.24 -0.03 -9.46
C THR A 106 12.79 -0.27 -9.86
N SER A 107 11.94 -0.54 -8.87
CA SER A 107 10.50 -0.78 -9.04
C SER A 107 9.69 0.38 -8.46
N PHE A 108 8.49 0.56 -8.99
CA PHE A 108 7.53 1.57 -8.55
C PHE A 108 6.13 0.95 -8.43
N ALA A 109 5.38 1.35 -7.40
CA ALA A 109 3.97 1.00 -7.19
C ALA A 109 3.24 2.08 -6.39
#